data_AF-A0A1F8JRF1-F1
#
_entry.id   AF-A0A1F8JRF1-F1
#
_cell.length_a   1.000
_cell.length_b   1.000
_cell.length_c   1.000
_cell.angle_alpha   90.00
_cell.angle_beta   90.00
_cell.angle_gamma   90.00
#
_symmetry.space_group_name_H-M   'P 1'
#
loop_
_entity.id
_entity.type
_entity.pdbx_description
1 polymer ?
#
loop_
_entity_poly.entity_id
_entity_poly.type
_entity_poly.pdbx_seq_one_letter_code
_entity_poly.pdbx_strand_id
1 'polypeptide(L)'
;MRGARLIFFAACFVCLGKFCHRQTGGFSCSKIVFNFPSSSQDEVYPARSKTWNLERAKAPGIDDRKSVHISNIDRLTIVDPRELSRCSKSKFLAVRGIKPPEGIQKILNQEFRYFKRGAQCFVFLSEDKEYVLKIFNNRHLKQLRFFSFLPFSYERKRMLEEQIDRSFQSYTLATNDLSNETGVLYAHLSLGNSSPFELRIVDKLGIRHSLSSKETGFLLQKRGTLFYPSLIKKMAEGRLEEAKEMISSLTVLISRCQAKGVANQDPSVRKNVGMIDNRCVIFDVGRFSKDDLLKDPLYAQKKKCYHLRRFRKWLLKNYPHLIEHFDRECQA
;
A
#
# COMPACT_ATOMS: atom_id res chain seq x y z
N MET A 1 -7.73 22.55 50.67
CA MET A 1 -7.69 21.50 49.64
C MET A 1 -9.06 21.32 49.00
N ARG A 2 -9.37 22.03 47.91
CA ARG A 2 -10.50 21.83 46.99
C ARG A 2 -10.32 22.85 45.87
N GLY A 3 -9.78 22.42 44.73
CA GLY A 3 -9.48 23.34 43.63
C GLY A 3 -8.59 22.75 42.55
N ALA A 4 -8.98 21.62 41.95
CA ALA A 4 -8.26 21.05 40.80
C ALA A 4 -9.12 20.22 39.83
N ARG A 5 -10.46 20.23 39.95
CA ARG A 5 -11.34 19.40 39.10
C ARG A 5 -12.17 20.17 38.06
N LEU A 6 -12.12 21.50 38.03
CA LEU A 6 -12.97 22.28 37.12
C LEU A 6 -12.30 22.67 35.78
N ILE A 7 -10.98 22.58 35.65
CA ILE A 7 -10.27 23.02 34.44
C ILE A 7 -10.30 21.97 33.32
N PHE A 8 -10.53 20.69 33.64
CA PHE A 8 -10.52 19.62 32.62
C PHE A 8 -11.83 19.49 31.81
N PHE A 9 -12.94 20.06 32.28
CA PHE A 9 -14.21 19.98 31.55
C PHE A 9 -14.36 21.07 30.48
N ALA A 10 -13.70 22.22 30.63
CA ALA A 10 -13.83 23.34 29.68
C ALA A 10 -13.07 23.10 28.36
N ALA A 11 -11.97 22.34 28.37
CA ALA A 11 -11.17 22.09 27.16
C ALA A 11 -11.86 21.14 26.15
N CYS A 12 -12.77 20.28 26.60
CA CYS A 12 -13.49 19.36 25.72
C CYS A 12 -14.61 20.02 24.90
N PHE A 13 -15.19 21.14 25.38
CA PHE A 13 -16.29 21.80 24.67
C PHE A 13 -15.83 22.74 23.55
N VAL A 14 -14.64 23.33 23.66
CA VAL A 14 -14.12 24.27 22.65
C VAL A 14 -13.77 23.55 21.33
N CYS A 15 -13.49 22.24 21.35
CA CYS A 15 -13.25 21.47 20.12
C CYS A 15 -14.50 20.87 19.47
N LEU A 16 -15.65 20.86 20.16
CA LEU A 16 -16.91 20.31 19.62
C LEU A 16 -17.90 21.39 19.13
N GLY A 17 -17.69 22.66 19.47
CA GLY A 17 -18.59 23.78 19.13
C GLY A 17 -18.51 24.31 17.69
N LYS A 18 -17.70 23.73 16.79
CA LYS A 18 -17.59 24.19 15.38
C LYS A 18 -18.27 23.28 14.34
N PHE A 19 -19.13 22.36 14.77
CA PHE A 19 -19.82 21.46 13.83
C PHE A 19 -21.29 21.24 14.20
N CYS A 20 -22.07 22.31 14.25
CA CYS A 20 -23.52 22.19 14.16
C CYS A 20 -24.15 23.51 13.71
N HIS A 21 -24.30 23.70 12.39
CA HIS A 21 -25.24 24.67 11.85
C HIS A 21 -25.76 24.19 10.49
N ARG A 22 -26.93 23.54 10.50
CA ARG A 22 -28.08 23.85 9.62
C ARG A 22 -29.21 22.85 9.85
N GLN A 23 -30.25 23.36 10.50
CA GLN A 23 -31.59 22.78 10.49
C GLN A 23 -32.36 23.27 9.25
N THR A 24 -33.28 22.39 8.84
CA THR A 24 -34.61 22.65 8.25
C THR A 24 -34.74 23.17 6.82
N GLY A 25 -35.55 22.43 6.05
CA GLY A 25 -36.05 22.82 4.74
C GLY A 25 -36.70 21.63 4.05
N GLY A 26 -37.86 21.20 4.55
CA GLY A 26 -38.72 20.26 3.84
C GLY A 26 -39.41 20.98 2.69
N PHE A 27 -39.28 20.44 1.48
CA PHE A 27 -40.18 20.71 0.37
C PHE A 27 -40.36 19.44 -0.45
N SER A 28 -41.63 19.08 -0.64
CA SER A 28 -42.12 18.08 -1.59
C SER A 28 -42.05 18.67 -3.00
N CYS A 29 -41.56 17.89 -3.96
CA CYS A 29 -41.91 18.08 -5.37
C CYS A 29 -41.76 16.77 -6.16
N SER A 30 -42.93 16.25 -6.52
CA SER A 30 -43.30 15.58 -7.77
C SER A 30 -42.20 15.17 -8.77
N LYS A 31 -42.34 13.91 -9.20
CA LYS A 31 -42.02 13.34 -10.51
C LYS A 31 -41.71 14.38 -11.59
N ILE A 32 -40.50 14.29 -12.14
CA ILE A 32 -40.20 14.76 -13.49
C ILE A 32 -39.56 13.61 -14.25
N VAL A 33 -40.31 13.10 -15.21
CA VAL A 33 -39.87 12.22 -16.29
C VAL A 33 -39.26 13.13 -17.36
N PHE A 34 -38.02 12.84 -17.78
CA PHE A 34 -37.52 13.34 -19.06
C PHE A 34 -37.00 12.16 -19.88
N ASN A 35 -37.76 11.86 -20.92
CA ASN A 35 -37.32 11.16 -22.12
C ASN A 35 -36.58 12.13 -23.06
N PHE A 36 -35.97 11.56 -24.10
CA PHE A 36 -35.47 12.11 -25.38
C PHE A 36 -33.93 12.04 -25.56
N PRO A 37 -33.43 11.99 -26.81
CA PRO A 37 -33.49 10.82 -27.70
C PRO A 37 -32.12 10.50 -28.33
N SER A 38 -32.11 9.43 -29.12
CA SER A 38 -31.05 9.04 -30.05
C SER A 38 -30.94 9.96 -31.28
N SER A 39 -29.71 10.32 -31.68
CA SER A 39 -29.25 10.58 -33.07
C SER A 39 -27.76 10.96 -32.97
N SER A 40 -26.82 10.18 -33.52
CA SER A 40 -26.32 10.22 -34.91
C SER A 40 -25.88 11.61 -35.36
N GLN A 41 -24.57 11.88 -35.40
CA GLN A 41 -23.80 12.02 -36.65
C GLN A 41 -22.35 12.42 -36.38
N ASP A 42 -21.55 12.08 -37.38
CA ASP A 42 -20.12 12.24 -37.55
C ASP A 42 -19.58 13.64 -37.21
N GLU A 43 -18.39 13.70 -36.61
CA GLU A 43 -17.45 14.75 -36.97
C GLU A 43 -15.98 14.36 -36.72
N VAL A 44 -15.23 14.61 -37.79
CA VAL A 44 -13.80 14.50 -38.05
C VAL A 44 -12.93 15.11 -36.94
N TYR A 45 -11.94 14.37 -36.44
CA TYR A 45 -10.85 14.94 -35.63
C TYR A 45 -9.59 15.11 -36.49
N PRO A 46 -8.99 16.32 -36.55
CA PRO A 46 -7.69 16.50 -37.15
C PRO A 46 -6.58 16.08 -36.17
N ALA A 47 -5.55 15.48 -36.73
CA ALA A 47 -4.32 15.09 -36.06
C ALA A 47 -3.67 16.29 -35.34
N ARG A 48 -3.33 16.10 -34.05
CA ARG A 48 -2.38 16.96 -33.33
C ARG A 48 -1.43 16.09 -32.52
N SER A 49 -0.32 15.70 -33.16
CA SER A 49 0.93 15.37 -32.49
C SER A 49 1.57 16.66 -32.00
N LYS A 50 1.64 16.85 -30.68
CA LYS A 50 2.59 17.78 -30.06
C LYS A 50 3.19 17.10 -28.84
N THR A 51 4.49 16.89 -28.95
CA THR A 51 5.49 16.71 -27.90
C THR A 51 5.06 17.23 -26.53
N TRP A 52 4.74 16.32 -25.60
CA TRP A 52 4.63 16.64 -24.18
C TRP A 52 6.01 16.59 -23.55
N ASN A 53 6.59 17.77 -23.34
CA ASN A 53 7.79 17.98 -22.56
C ASN A 53 7.41 17.90 -21.07
N LEU A 54 7.71 16.77 -20.42
CA LEU A 54 7.14 16.37 -19.12
C LEU A 54 7.84 17.00 -17.90
N GLU A 55 8.50 18.15 -18.05
CA GLU A 55 9.27 18.78 -16.95
C GLU A 55 8.74 20.14 -16.46
N ARG A 56 7.70 20.73 -17.06
CA ARG A 56 7.20 22.05 -16.59
C ARG A 56 5.69 22.15 -16.58
N ALA A 57 5.08 21.68 -15.50
CA ALA A 57 3.78 22.16 -15.02
C ALA A 57 3.69 21.96 -13.50
N LYS A 58 4.29 22.86 -12.72
CA LYS A 58 3.92 23.08 -11.32
C LYS A 58 3.09 24.36 -11.26
N ALA A 59 1.84 24.23 -10.86
CA ALA A 59 1.01 25.37 -10.49
C ALA A 59 1.57 26.04 -9.23
N PRO A 60 1.57 27.38 -9.13
CA PRO A 60 1.91 28.08 -7.90
C PRO A 60 0.70 28.08 -6.95
N GLY A 61 0.92 27.76 -5.67
CA GLY A 61 -0.03 28.18 -4.62
C GLY A 61 -0.76 27.11 -3.80
N ILE A 62 -0.25 25.88 -3.67
CA ILE A 62 -0.64 25.00 -2.56
C ILE A 62 0.64 24.43 -1.93
N ASP A 63 0.96 24.95 -0.75
CA ASP A 63 2.14 24.60 0.02
C ASP A 63 1.96 23.26 0.74
N ASP A 64 2.49 22.19 0.13
CA ASP A 64 2.60 20.84 0.71
C ASP A 64 3.87 20.67 1.58
N ARG A 65 4.45 21.74 2.13
CA ARG A 65 5.64 21.64 2.99
C ARG A 65 5.31 21.73 4.48
N LYS A 66 4.63 20.72 5.02
CA LYS A 66 5.06 20.22 6.33
C LYS A 66 6.28 19.35 6.10
N SER A 67 7.47 19.94 6.29
CA SER A 67 8.73 19.20 6.30
C SER A 67 8.59 18.00 7.24
N VAL A 68 8.52 16.80 6.68
CA VAL A 68 8.53 15.57 7.48
C VAL A 68 9.96 15.42 7.99
N HIS A 69 10.31 16.07 9.09
CA HIS A 69 11.58 15.80 9.78
C HIS A 69 11.57 14.36 10.28
N ILE A 70 12.70 13.66 10.17
CA ILE A 70 12.88 12.37 10.83
C ILE A 70 12.90 12.51 12.35
N SER A 71 13.02 13.72 12.92
CA SER A 71 12.65 13.93 14.34
C SER A 71 11.17 13.63 14.64
N ASN A 72 10.28 13.55 13.63
CA ASN A 72 8.91 13.01 13.78
C ASN A 72 8.85 11.47 13.64
N ILE A 73 9.92 10.82 13.15
CA ILE A 73 10.25 9.46 13.57
C ILE A 73 10.81 9.63 14.98
N ASP A 74 9.91 9.95 15.92
CA ASP A 74 10.27 9.97 17.33
C ASP A 74 11.08 8.71 17.62
N ARG A 75 12.22 8.86 18.32
CA ARG A 75 12.89 7.76 19.03
C ARG A 75 12.00 7.14 20.14
N LEU A 76 10.69 7.35 20.10
CA LEU A 76 9.76 6.90 21.12
C LEU A 76 9.34 5.47 20.81
N THR A 77 9.85 4.56 21.65
CA THR A 77 9.06 3.54 22.35
C THR A 77 7.81 3.18 21.58
N ILE A 78 8.00 2.30 20.58
CA ILE A 78 6.86 1.54 20.09
C ILE A 78 6.30 0.81 21.30
N VAL A 79 4.98 0.89 21.44
CA VAL A 79 4.21 0.34 22.53
C VAL A 79 4.73 -1.07 22.86
N ASP A 80 4.99 -1.30 24.16
CA ASP A 80 5.40 -2.59 24.71
C ASP A 80 4.64 -3.72 23.99
N PRO A 81 5.33 -4.78 23.51
CA PRO A 81 4.71 -5.96 22.94
C PRO A 81 3.50 -6.47 23.74
N ARG A 82 3.43 -6.17 25.05
CA ARG A 82 2.28 -6.43 25.93
C ARG A 82 0.96 -5.79 25.48
N GLU A 83 0.95 -4.66 24.78
CA GLU A 83 -0.29 -4.03 24.29
C GLU A 83 -0.79 -4.68 22.98
N LEU A 84 0.12 -5.12 22.12
CA LEU A 84 -0.24 -5.95 20.96
C LEU A 84 -0.56 -7.40 21.37
N SER A 85 -0.03 -7.89 22.50
CA SER A 85 -0.34 -9.21 23.05
C SER A 85 -1.65 -9.26 23.83
N ARG A 86 -2.31 -8.12 24.10
CA ARG A 86 -3.63 -8.08 24.77
C ARG A 86 -4.79 -8.44 23.84
N CYS A 87 -4.56 -8.50 22.52
CA CYS A 87 -5.50 -9.11 21.59
C CYS A 87 -5.37 -10.64 21.68
N SER A 88 -5.93 -11.22 22.74
CA SER A 88 -5.85 -12.65 23.11
C SER A 88 -6.40 -13.63 22.07
N LYS A 89 -7.06 -13.12 21.02
CA LYS A 89 -7.62 -13.91 19.91
C LYS A 89 -6.75 -13.91 18.66
N SER A 90 -5.69 -13.10 18.62
CA SER A 90 -4.86 -12.99 17.43
C SER A 90 -3.77 -14.07 17.43
N LYS A 91 -4.02 -15.16 16.68
CA LYS A 91 -3.07 -16.26 16.45
C LYS A 91 -1.92 -15.83 15.52
N PHE A 92 -1.23 -14.75 15.84
CA PHE A 92 -0.11 -14.27 15.03
C PHE A 92 1.15 -15.09 15.32
N LEU A 93 1.39 -16.08 14.47
CA LEU A 93 2.74 -16.58 14.17
C LEU A 93 3.45 -15.57 13.24
N ALA A 94 3.53 -14.30 13.66
CA ALA A 94 4.59 -13.45 13.16
C ALA A 94 5.90 -14.18 13.48
N VAL A 95 6.88 -14.12 12.59
CA VAL A 95 8.24 -14.61 12.83
C VAL A 95 8.79 -13.83 14.04
N ARG A 96 8.51 -14.35 15.25
CA ARG A 96 8.82 -13.73 16.53
C ARG A 96 10.23 -14.17 16.90
N GLY A 97 11.18 -13.25 16.77
CA GLY A 97 12.52 -13.44 17.30
C GLY A 97 13.42 -14.38 16.50
N ILE A 98 13.04 -14.82 15.30
CA ILE A 98 13.95 -15.59 14.44
C ILE A 98 14.99 -14.62 13.86
N LYS A 99 16.26 -14.90 14.12
CA LYS A 99 17.38 -14.20 13.50
C LYS A 99 17.21 -14.27 11.97
N PRO A 100 17.46 -13.16 11.24
CA PRO A 100 17.46 -13.22 9.79
C PRO A 100 18.45 -14.30 9.32
N PRO A 101 18.10 -15.09 8.28
CA PRO A 101 19.07 -16.00 7.65
C PRO A 101 20.33 -15.24 7.22
N GLU A 102 21.48 -15.91 7.15
CA GLU A 102 22.78 -15.26 6.89
C GLU A 102 22.76 -14.38 5.63
N GLY A 103 22.12 -14.85 4.55
CA GLY A 103 21.97 -14.07 3.31
C GLY A 103 21.15 -12.78 3.50
N ILE A 104 20.11 -12.82 4.34
CA ILE A 104 19.31 -11.64 4.69
C ILE A 104 20.10 -10.69 5.60
N GLN A 105 20.89 -11.23 6.54
CA GLN A 105 21.72 -10.42 7.42
C GLN A 105 22.76 -9.60 6.63
N LYS A 106 23.36 -10.20 5.59
CA LYS A 106 24.27 -9.49 4.68
C LYS A 106 23.59 -8.28 4.01
N ILE A 107 22.34 -8.43 3.57
CA ILE A 107 21.55 -7.33 3.00
C ILE A 107 21.22 -6.26 4.05
N LEU A 108 20.79 -6.67 5.25
CA LEU A 108 20.42 -5.74 6.33
C LEU A 108 21.62 -4.98 6.91
N ASN A 109 22.84 -5.49 6.73
CA ASN A 109 24.08 -4.79 7.08
C ASN A 109 24.44 -3.67 6.09
N GLN A 110 23.77 -3.55 4.95
CA GLN A 110 23.99 -2.41 4.05
C GLN A 110 23.46 -1.10 4.65
N GLU A 111 23.96 0.04 4.17
CA GLU A 111 23.35 1.34 4.46
C GLU A 111 22.12 1.55 3.58
N PHE A 112 20.99 1.96 4.18
CA PHE A 112 19.74 2.18 3.46
C PHE A 112 19.38 3.67 3.36
N ARG A 113 19.32 4.22 2.14
CA ARG A 113 19.06 5.65 1.90
C ARG A 113 17.59 5.92 1.65
N TYR A 114 17.07 7.00 2.22
CA TYR A 114 15.68 7.40 2.05
C TYR A 114 15.33 7.53 0.58
N PHE A 115 14.22 6.92 0.18
CA PHE A 115 13.74 6.93 -1.19
C PHE A 115 12.40 7.64 -1.32
N LYS A 116 11.40 7.23 -0.53
CA LYS A 116 10.07 7.84 -0.56
C LYS A 116 9.29 7.56 0.71
N ARG A 117 8.17 8.26 0.88
CA ARG A 117 7.18 8.00 1.93
C ARG A 117 5.91 7.40 1.33
N GLY A 118 5.47 6.27 1.87
CA GLY A 118 4.14 5.71 1.64
C GLY A 118 3.17 6.09 2.76
N ALA A 119 1.92 5.66 2.64
CA ALA A 119 0.91 5.86 3.68
C ALA A 119 1.26 5.11 4.98
N GLN A 120 1.69 3.85 4.83
CA GLN A 120 1.96 2.93 5.94
C GLN A 120 3.45 2.78 6.29
N CYS A 121 4.37 3.19 5.41
CA CYS A 121 5.80 2.98 5.61
C CYS A 121 6.67 4.12 5.05
N PHE A 122 7.86 4.25 5.60
CA PHE A 122 8.99 4.95 4.99
C PHE A 122 9.80 3.94 4.19
N VAL A 123 10.20 4.32 2.98
CA VAL A 123 10.85 3.44 2.02
C VAL A 123 12.28 3.90 1.83
N PHE A 124 13.22 2.98 2.01
CA PHE A 124 14.66 3.20 1.86
C PHE A 124 15.21 2.19 0.84
N LEU A 125 16.24 2.60 0.11
CA LEU A 125 16.95 1.78 -0.87
C LEU A 125 18.29 1.34 -0.28
N SER A 126 18.65 0.08 -0.50
CA SER A 126 19.99 -0.43 -0.18
C SER A 126 21.06 0.29 -1.00
N GLU A 127 22.31 0.15 -0.56
CA GLU A 127 23.48 0.72 -1.21
C GLU A 127 23.66 0.20 -2.64
N ASP A 128 23.48 -1.11 -2.82
CA ASP A 128 23.48 -1.77 -4.14
C ASP A 128 22.25 -1.46 -5.00
N LYS A 129 21.25 -0.77 -4.45
CA LYS A 129 19.98 -0.41 -5.10
C LYS A 129 19.11 -1.61 -5.50
N GLU A 130 19.44 -2.83 -5.11
CA GLU A 130 18.71 -4.07 -5.44
C GLU A 130 17.59 -4.38 -4.45
N TYR A 131 17.59 -3.73 -3.28
CA TYR A 131 16.64 -4.00 -2.21
C TYR A 131 15.94 -2.74 -1.71
N VAL A 132 14.75 -2.95 -1.17
CA VAL A 132 13.90 -1.93 -0.57
C VAL A 132 13.62 -2.33 0.88
N LEU A 133 13.99 -1.45 1.81
CA LEU A 133 13.63 -1.55 3.21
C LEU A 133 12.42 -0.65 3.49
N LYS A 134 11.32 -1.23 3.95
CA LYS A 134 10.10 -0.50 4.32
C LYS A 134 9.94 -0.52 5.83
N ILE A 135 10.21 0.61 6.47
CA ILE A 135 10.02 0.78 7.91
C ILE A 135 8.59 1.26 8.16
N PHE A 136 7.85 0.58 9.04
CA PHE A 136 6.46 0.92 9.29
C PHE A 136 6.32 2.27 9.99
N ASN A 137 5.32 3.04 9.56
CA ASN A 137 4.97 4.30 10.18
C ASN A 137 3.99 4.04 11.34
N ASN A 138 4.40 4.37 12.56
CA ASN A 138 3.61 4.16 13.78
C ASN A 138 2.44 5.14 13.95
N ARG A 139 1.94 5.78 12.90
CA ARG A 139 0.85 6.77 12.99
C ARG A 139 -0.39 6.20 13.69
N HIS A 140 -0.81 4.99 13.33
CA HIS A 140 -1.98 4.35 13.94
C HIS A 140 -1.74 3.97 15.40
N LEU A 141 -0.53 3.52 15.74
CA LEU A 141 -0.14 3.25 17.13
C LEU A 141 -0.09 4.52 17.99
N LYS A 142 0.45 5.61 17.45
CA LYS A 142 0.42 6.94 18.10
C LYS A 142 -1.02 7.40 18.35
N GLN A 143 -1.91 7.20 17.37
CA GLN A 143 -3.33 7.50 17.52
C GLN A 143 -3.98 6.61 18.59
N LEU A 144 -3.70 5.31 18.61
CA LEU A 144 -4.20 4.40 19.65
C LEU A 144 -3.82 4.86 21.06
N ARG A 145 -2.55 5.22 21.28
CA ARG A 145 -2.08 5.75 22.57
C ARG A 145 -2.75 7.07 22.96
N PHE A 146 -3.09 7.90 21.98
CA PHE A 146 -3.84 9.12 22.22
C PHE A 146 -5.33 8.83 22.48
N PHE A 147 -5.94 7.85 21.83
CA PHE A 147 -7.34 7.51 22.07
C PHE A 147 -7.53 6.58 23.27
N SER A 148 -6.47 5.97 23.81
CA SER A 148 -6.59 5.07 24.96
C SER A 148 -6.93 5.80 26.26
N PHE A 149 -6.67 7.11 26.36
CA PHE A 149 -7.01 7.90 27.55
C PHE A 149 -8.42 8.52 27.51
N LEU A 150 -9.11 8.47 26.37
CA LEU A 150 -10.44 9.07 26.21
C LEU A 150 -11.54 8.03 26.46
N PRO A 151 -12.53 8.30 27.34
CA PRO A 151 -13.54 7.31 27.72
C PRO A 151 -14.56 6.95 26.62
N PHE A 152 -14.69 7.78 25.57
CA PHE A 152 -15.67 7.60 24.49
C PHE A 152 -15.07 7.12 23.16
N SER A 153 -13.81 6.68 23.13
CA SER A 153 -13.12 6.28 21.89
C SER A 153 -12.98 4.77 21.74
N TYR A 154 -13.77 3.96 22.45
CA TYR A 154 -13.70 2.50 22.37
C TYR A 154 -13.85 1.98 20.93
N GLU A 155 -14.87 2.44 20.20
CA GLU A 155 -15.07 2.02 18.80
C GLU A 155 -13.89 2.41 17.91
N ARG A 156 -13.38 3.63 18.07
CA ARG A 156 -12.23 4.12 17.32
C ARG A 156 -10.96 3.33 17.63
N LYS A 157 -10.76 2.98 18.91
CA LYS A 157 -9.66 2.13 19.36
C LYS A 157 -9.75 0.75 18.72
N ARG A 158 -10.92 0.10 18.81
CA ARG A 158 -11.17 -1.21 18.19
C ARG A 158 -10.91 -1.19 16.67
N MET A 159 -11.41 -0.17 15.97
CA MET A 159 -11.18 -0.02 14.52
C MET A 159 -9.69 0.12 14.17
N LEU A 160 -8.92 0.85 14.98
CA LEU A 160 -7.48 1.03 14.77
C LEU A 160 -6.71 -0.26 15.07
N GLU A 161 -7.08 -1.00 16.12
CA GLU A 161 -6.53 -2.33 16.43
C GLU A 161 -6.80 -3.31 15.28
N GLU A 162 -8.04 -3.37 14.78
CA GLU A 162 -8.40 -4.21 13.62
C GLU A 162 -7.65 -3.81 12.33
N GLN A 163 -7.32 -2.53 12.14
CA GLN A 163 -6.51 -2.08 11.00
C GLN A 163 -5.05 -2.53 11.12
N ILE A 164 -4.49 -2.48 12.32
CA ILE A 164 -3.14 -2.96 12.61
C ILE A 164 -3.10 -4.47 12.41
N ASP A 165 -4.02 -5.21 13.03
CA ASP A 165 -4.10 -6.67 12.90
C ASP A 165 -4.21 -7.10 11.45
N ARG A 166 -5.10 -6.48 10.66
CA ARG A 166 -5.21 -6.76 9.21
C ARG A 166 -3.90 -6.51 8.46
N SER A 167 -3.20 -5.43 8.77
CA SER A 167 -1.92 -5.13 8.12
C SER A 167 -0.86 -6.18 8.46
N PHE A 168 -0.80 -6.61 9.72
CA PHE A 168 0.11 -7.66 10.18
C PHE A 168 -0.22 -9.03 9.55
N GLN A 169 -1.50 -9.38 9.42
CA GLN A 169 -1.93 -10.60 8.71
C GLN A 169 -1.46 -10.53 7.27
N SER A 170 -1.68 -9.41 6.61
CA SER A 170 -1.26 -9.19 5.23
C SER A 170 0.25 -9.34 5.03
N TYR A 171 1.07 -8.75 5.92
CA TYR A 171 2.53 -8.88 5.85
C TYR A 171 3.00 -10.31 6.14
N THR A 172 2.31 -11.01 7.04
CA THR A 172 2.60 -12.42 7.33
C THR A 172 2.31 -13.30 6.11
N LEU A 173 1.15 -13.12 5.46
CA LEU A 173 0.80 -13.79 4.20
C LEU A 173 1.81 -13.48 3.10
N ALA A 174 2.21 -12.21 2.97
CA ALA A 174 3.18 -11.78 1.97
C ALA A 174 4.54 -12.48 2.12
N THR A 175 4.97 -12.70 3.37
CA THR A 175 6.27 -13.29 3.68
C THR A 175 6.24 -14.80 3.58
N ASN A 176 5.20 -15.43 4.13
CA ASN A 176 5.13 -16.89 4.26
C ASN A 176 4.58 -17.56 3.01
N ASP A 177 3.51 -17.00 2.44
CA ASP A 177 2.76 -17.65 1.35
C ASP A 177 3.09 -17.03 -0.02
N LEU A 178 3.43 -15.74 -0.06
CA LEU A 178 3.54 -14.96 -1.30
C LEU A 178 4.92 -14.33 -1.54
N SER A 179 6.00 -14.89 -0.97
CA SER A 179 7.36 -14.34 -1.14
C SER A 179 7.75 -14.22 -2.62
N ASN A 180 7.34 -15.18 -3.45
CA ASN A 180 7.55 -15.16 -4.89
C ASN A 180 6.71 -14.12 -5.62
N GLU A 181 5.45 -13.98 -5.25
CA GLU A 181 4.51 -13.05 -5.90
C GLU A 181 4.71 -11.60 -5.47
N THR A 182 5.41 -11.37 -4.35
CA THR A 182 5.65 -10.03 -3.80
C THR A 182 7.11 -9.62 -3.87
N GLY A 183 8.05 -10.55 -3.97
CA GLY A 183 9.47 -10.29 -3.80
C GLY A 183 9.85 -9.95 -2.35
N VAL A 184 8.98 -10.18 -1.38
CA VAL A 184 9.29 -10.03 0.05
C VAL A 184 10.28 -11.12 0.46
N LEU A 185 11.36 -10.68 1.10
CA LEU A 185 12.45 -11.55 1.55
C LEU A 185 12.39 -11.80 3.05
N TYR A 186 11.98 -10.79 3.81
CA TYR A 186 11.93 -10.87 5.27
C TYR A 186 10.98 -9.83 5.84
N ALA A 187 10.22 -10.21 6.87
CA ALA A 187 9.39 -9.29 7.65
C ALA A 187 9.76 -9.39 9.12
N HIS A 188 10.14 -8.25 9.69
CA HIS A 188 10.32 -8.09 11.12
C HIS A 188 9.10 -7.38 11.69
N LEU A 189 8.11 -8.16 12.12
CA LEU A 189 6.85 -7.64 12.67
C LEU A 189 6.87 -7.60 14.22
N SER A 190 7.84 -8.26 14.85
CA SER A 190 7.83 -8.52 16.29
C SER A 190 8.76 -7.59 17.02
N LEU A 191 8.21 -6.78 17.93
CA LEU A 191 8.98 -5.94 18.82
C LEU A 191 9.32 -6.76 20.08
N GLY A 192 10.51 -6.57 20.68
CA GLY A 192 10.94 -7.31 21.88
C GLY A 192 12.17 -8.22 21.69
N ASN A 193 12.21 -9.36 22.41
CA ASN A 193 13.36 -10.28 22.66
C ASN A 193 14.05 -10.92 21.43
N SER A 194 13.86 -10.37 20.24
CA SER A 194 14.66 -10.74 19.07
C SER A 194 16.14 -10.42 19.29
N SER A 195 17.01 -11.14 18.59
CA SER A 195 18.43 -10.82 18.58
C SER A 195 18.60 -9.36 18.14
N PRO A 196 19.30 -8.53 18.93
CA PRO A 196 19.57 -7.16 18.53
C PRO A 196 20.43 -7.18 17.29
N PHE A 197 19.97 -6.50 16.25
CA PHE A 197 20.81 -6.01 15.17
C PHE A 197 20.41 -4.57 14.86
N GLU A 198 21.35 -3.82 14.31
CA GLU A 198 21.16 -2.41 14.01
C GLU A 198 20.96 -2.22 12.50
N LEU A 199 19.92 -1.46 12.15
CA LEU A 199 19.70 -1.01 10.78
C LEU A 199 20.33 0.37 10.61
N ARG A 200 21.26 0.48 9.66
CA ARG A 200 21.86 1.75 9.29
C ARG A 200 21.05 2.40 8.18
N ILE A 201 20.46 3.56 8.47
CA ILE A 201 19.68 4.31 7.48
C ILE A 201 20.22 5.73 7.31
N VAL A 202 20.00 6.31 6.13
CA VAL A 202 20.26 7.72 5.84
C VAL A 202 18.94 8.38 5.49
N ASP A 203 18.64 9.46 6.18
CA ASP A 203 17.39 10.19 5.94
C ASP A 203 17.43 11.07 4.69
N LYS A 204 16.31 11.75 4.43
CA LYS A 204 16.16 12.66 3.29
C LYS A 204 17.11 13.87 3.33
N LEU A 205 17.70 14.18 4.50
CA LEU A 205 18.64 15.27 4.72
C LEU A 205 20.10 14.79 4.69
N GLY A 206 20.34 13.50 4.45
CA GLY A 206 21.68 12.92 4.47
C GLY A 206 22.18 12.55 5.87
N ILE A 207 21.35 12.68 6.91
CA ILE A 207 21.74 12.36 8.29
C ILE A 207 21.67 10.85 8.48
N ARG A 208 22.73 10.28 9.05
CA ARG A 208 22.82 8.86 9.39
C ARG A 208 22.12 8.56 10.71
N HIS A 209 21.34 7.48 10.73
CA HIS A 209 20.67 6.97 11.92
C HIS A 209 20.97 5.48 12.08
N SER A 210 21.12 5.04 13.32
CA SER A 210 21.10 3.62 13.67
C SER A 210 19.76 3.30 14.35
N LEU A 211 19.03 2.32 13.82
CA LEU A 211 17.75 1.87 14.36
C LEU A 211 17.90 0.47 14.94
N SER A 212 17.50 0.32 16.20
CA SER A 212 17.46 -0.99 16.87
C SER A 212 16.34 -1.85 16.31
N SER A 213 16.65 -3.11 15.96
CA SER A 213 15.65 -4.10 15.56
C SER A 213 14.59 -4.34 16.63
N LYS A 214 14.95 -4.23 17.92
CA LYS A 214 14.03 -4.43 19.06
C LYS A 214 12.83 -3.47 19.03
N GLU A 215 13.03 -2.30 18.46
CA GLU A 215 12.08 -1.18 18.49
C GLU A 215 11.59 -0.80 17.10
N THR A 216 11.97 -1.52 16.05
CA THR A 216 11.66 -1.11 14.67
C THR A 216 11.06 -2.26 13.88
N GLY A 217 9.76 -2.16 13.57
CA GLY A 217 9.12 -3.07 12.63
C GLY A 217 9.43 -2.68 11.18
N PHE A 218 9.80 -3.65 10.36
CA PHE A 218 10.15 -3.41 8.95
C PHE A 218 9.87 -4.62 8.03
N LEU A 219 9.89 -4.35 6.73
CA LEU A 219 9.80 -5.34 5.65
C LEU A 219 10.97 -5.13 4.69
N LEU A 220 11.68 -6.20 4.36
CA LEU A 220 12.71 -6.23 3.32
C LEU A 220 12.15 -6.90 2.06
N GLN A 221 12.30 -6.23 0.92
CA GLN A 221 11.75 -6.65 -0.36
C GLN A 221 12.77 -6.43 -1.47
N LYS A 222 12.84 -7.33 -2.46
CA LYS A 222 13.58 -7.07 -3.71
C LYS A 222 13.01 -5.82 -4.40
N ARG A 223 13.88 -5.00 -4.96
CA ARG A 223 13.46 -3.88 -5.80
C ARG A 223 13.06 -4.38 -7.19
N GLY A 224 12.07 -3.72 -7.78
CA GLY A 224 11.74 -3.91 -9.18
C GLY A 224 11.36 -2.60 -9.86
N THR A 225 11.03 -2.68 -11.15
CA THR A 225 10.50 -1.56 -11.94
C THR A 225 8.98 -1.59 -11.95
N LEU A 226 8.32 -0.45 -12.16
CA LEU A 226 6.85 -0.43 -12.26
C LEU A 226 6.38 -1.04 -13.59
N PHE A 227 5.27 -1.78 -13.55
CA PHE A 227 4.74 -2.52 -14.70
C PHE A 227 4.44 -1.61 -15.90
N TYR A 228 3.66 -0.55 -15.69
CA TYR A 228 3.21 0.35 -16.78
C TYR A 228 4.38 1.05 -17.49
N PRO A 229 5.32 1.72 -16.79
CA PRO A 229 6.49 2.30 -17.44
C PRO A 229 7.32 1.28 -18.21
N SER A 230 7.50 0.07 -17.67
CA SER A 230 8.19 -1.01 -18.37
C SER A 230 7.47 -1.42 -19.65
N LEU A 231 6.15 -1.62 -19.61
CA LEU A 231 5.35 -1.99 -20.79
C LEU A 231 5.39 -0.90 -21.86
N ILE A 232 5.19 0.37 -21.49
CA ILE A 232 5.26 1.51 -22.40
C ILE A 232 6.63 1.58 -23.09
N LYS A 233 7.71 1.37 -22.33
CA LYS A 233 9.07 1.35 -22.87
C LYS A 233 9.24 0.25 -23.92
N LYS A 234 8.82 -0.99 -23.63
CA LYS A 234 8.89 -2.10 -24.59
C LYS A 234 8.12 -1.80 -25.86
N MET A 235 6.92 -1.22 -25.73
CA MET A 235 6.09 -0.84 -26.86
C MET A 235 6.71 0.27 -27.72
N ALA A 236 7.32 1.28 -27.09
CA ALA A 236 8.02 2.35 -27.81
C ALA A 236 9.25 1.84 -28.59
N GLU A 237 9.87 0.76 -28.11
CA GLU A 237 11.02 0.11 -28.73
C GLU A 237 10.63 -0.98 -29.75
N GLY A 238 9.33 -1.15 -30.05
CA GLY A 238 8.85 -2.16 -31.00
C GLY A 238 8.92 -3.61 -30.50
N ARG A 239 9.11 -3.82 -29.19
CA ARG A 239 9.34 -5.14 -28.58
C ARG A 239 8.01 -5.80 -28.18
N LEU A 240 7.22 -6.13 -29.21
CA LEU A 240 5.85 -6.63 -29.06
C LEU A 240 5.77 -7.95 -28.28
N GLU A 241 6.63 -8.91 -28.58
CA GLU A 241 6.58 -10.23 -27.91
C GLU A 241 6.94 -10.12 -26.41
N GLU A 242 7.95 -9.32 -26.06
CA GLU A 242 8.27 -9.04 -24.65
C GLU A 242 7.10 -8.34 -23.93
N ALA A 243 6.35 -7.48 -24.61
CA ALA A 243 5.16 -6.85 -24.05
C ALA A 243 4.02 -7.85 -23.80
N LYS A 244 3.84 -8.84 -24.69
CA LYS A 244 2.90 -9.95 -24.49
C LYS A 244 3.32 -10.84 -23.32
N GLU A 245 4.61 -11.18 -23.22
CA GLU A 245 5.16 -11.94 -22.09
C GLU A 245 4.92 -11.22 -20.75
N MET A 246 5.07 -9.89 -20.70
CA MET A 246 4.74 -9.10 -19.52
C MET A 246 3.26 -9.24 -19.15
N ILE A 247 2.35 -9.24 -20.13
CA ILE A 247 0.90 -9.42 -19.91
C ILE A 247 0.61 -10.82 -19.38
N SER A 248 1.19 -11.87 -19.98
CA SER A 248 1.05 -13.25 -19.49
C SER A 248 1.61 -13.39 -18.07
N SER A 249 2.72 -12.71 -17.76
CA SER A 249 3.28 -12.70 -16.41
C SER A 249 2.33 -12.05 -15.39
N LEU A 250 1.59 -11.01 -15.79
CA LEU A 250 0.59 -10.34 -14.96
C LEU A 250 -0.61 -11.25 -14.66
N THR A 251 -1.13 -11.98 -15.66
CA THR A 251 -2.25 -12.90 -15.46
C THR A 251 -1.83 -14.06 -14.57
N VAL A 252 -0.66 -14.65 -14.83
CA VAL A 252 -0.05 -15.71 -14.00
C VAL A 252 0.14 -15.27 -12.56
N LEU A 253 0.60 -14.05 -12.31
CA LEU A 253 0.74 -13.49 -10.95
C LEU A 253 -0.60 -13.54 -10.20
N ILE A 254 -1.68 -13.09 -10.82
CA ILE A 254 -3.01 -13.08 -10.17
C ILE A 254 -3.49 -14.50 -9.91
N SER A 255 -3.39 -15.39 -10.91
CA SER A 255 -3.79 -16.79 -10.78
C SER A 255 -3.03 -17.51 -9.65
N ARG A 256 -1.72 -17.24 -9.49
CA ARG A 256 -0.92 -17.81 -8.39
C ARG A 256 -1.39 -17.34 -7.01
N CYS A 257 -1.72 -16.06 -6.85
CA CYS A 257 -2.31 -15.58 -5.60
C CYS A 257 -3.66 -16.27 -5.31
N GLN A 258 -4.49 -16.45 -6.34
CA GLN A 258 -5.80 -17.08 -6.21
C GLN A 258 -5.71 -18.56 -5.86
N ALA A 259 -4.79 -19.30 -6.50
CA ALA A 259 -4.53 -20.71 -6.19
C ALA A 259 -4.07 -20.92 -4.74
N LYS A 260 -3.44 -19.91 -4.13
CA LYS A 260 -3.05 -19.89 -2.70
C LYS A 260 -4.18 -19.43 -1.77
N GLY A 261 -5.37 -19.17 -2.30
CA GLY A 261 -6.53 -18.67 -1.57
C GLY A 261 -6.31 -17.27 -1.00
N VAL A 262 -5.47 -16.44 -1.63
CA VAL A 262 -5.16 -15.07 -1.16
C VAL A 262 -5.77 -14.03 -2.09
N ALA A 263 -6.69 -13.23 -1.54
CA ALA A 263 -7.26 -12.07 -2.22
C ALA A 263 -6.43 -10.81 -1.99
N ASN A 264 -6.17 -10.05 -3.06
CA ASN A 264 -5.63 -8.70 -2.99
C ASN A 264 -6.78 -7.68 -3.00
N GLN A 265 -6.96 -6.94 -1.91
CA GLN A 265 -8.01 -5.93 -1.76
C GLN A 265 -7.64 -4.58 -2.39
N ASP A 266 -6.41 -4.40 -2.88
CA ASP A 266 -6.00 -3.25 -3.70
C ASP A 266 -5.22 -3.69 -4.96
N PRO A 267 -5.93 -4.24 -5.97
CA PRO A 267 -5.35 -4.85 -7.16
C PRO A 267 -4.92 -3.81 -8.22
N SER A 268 -4.54 -2.60 -7.81
CA SER A 268 -4.17 -1.52 -8.73
C SER A 268 -2.86 -1.85 -9.48
N VAL A 269 -2.97 -2.40 -10.70
CA VAL A 269 -1.80 -2.73 -11.53
C VAL A 269 -0.86 -1.53 -11.71
N ARG A 270 -1.43 -0.34 -11.93
CA ARG A 270 -0.65 0.90 -12.17
C ARG A 270 0.27 1.29 -11.00
N LYS A 271 -0.16 1.04 -9.76
CA LYS A 271 0.54 1.53 -8.56
C LYS A 271 1.29 0.42 -7.83
N ASN A 272 0.71 -0.78 -7.84
CA ASN A 272 1.07 -1.84 -6.91
C ASN A 272 1.71 -3.03 -7.61
N VAL A 273 1.79 -3.06 -8.94
CA VAL A 273 2.45 -4.14 -9.69
C VAL A 273 3.73 -3.62 -10.35
N GLY A 274 4.77 -4.44 -10.27
CA GLY A 274 6.04 -4.20 -10.94
C GLY A 274 6.66 -5.47 -11.48
N MET A 275 7.90 -5.35 -11.94
CA MET A 275 8.69 -6.40 -12.56
C MET A 275 9.97 -6.62 -11.77
N ILE A 276 10.30 -7.88 -11.51
CA ILE A 276 11.57 -8.34 -10.94
C ILE A 276 11.99 -9.55 -11.77
N ASP A 277 13.22 -9.60 -12.28
CA ASP A 277 13.73 -10.76 -13.03
C ASP A 277 12.74 -11.23 -14.14
N ASN A 278 12.22 -10.28 -14.94
CA ASN A 278 11.20 -10.48 -15.99
C ASN A 278 9.84 -11.06 -15.53
N ARG A 279 9.54 -11.09 -14.23
CA ARG A 279 8.24 -11.54 -13.72
C ARG A 279 7.47 -10.44 -13.00
N CYS A 280 6.15 -10.46 -13.12
CA CYS A 280 5.28 -9.57 -12.37
C CYS A 280 5.31 -9.89 -10.88
N VAL A 281 5.34 -8.86 -10.04
CA VAL A 281 5.24 -8.95 -8.58
C VAL A 281 4.35 -7.84 -8.01
N ILE A 282 3.79 -8.06 -6.82
CA ILE A 282 2.99 -7.09 -6.06
C ILE A 282 3.87 -6.36 -5.06
N PHE A 283 4.05 -5.05 -5.23
CA PHE A 283 4.84 -4.21 -4.32
C PHE A 283 4.08 -3.81 -3.06
N ASP A 284 2.77 -3.54 -3.14
CA ASP A 284 1.99 -3.16 -1.96
C ASP A 284 1.34 -4.39 -1.32
N VAL A 285 1.87 -4.76 -0.16
CA VAL A 285 1.51 -5.99 0.55
C VAL A 285 0.70 -5.71 1.81
N GLY A 286 0.09 -4.53 1.94
CA GLY A 286 -0.69 -4.14 3.13
C GLY A 286 -2.16 -4.55 3.13
N ARG A 287 -2.64 -5.22 2.06
CA ARG A 287 -4.08 -5.45 1.81
C ARG A 287 -4.41 -6.86 1.28
N PHE A 288 -3.72 -7.87 1.77
CA PHE A 288 -4.04 -9.28 1.51
C PHE A 288 -4.95 -9.86 2.59
N SER A 289 -5.80 -10.79 2.17
CA SER A 289 -6.65 -11.59 3.05
C SER A 289 -6.81 -13.00 2.50
N LYS A 290 -7.02 -13.99 3.36
CA LYS A 290 -7.50 -15.31 2.90
C LYS A 290 -8.94 -15.18 2.40
N ASP A 291 -9.27 -15.92 1.35
CA ASP A 291 -10.59 -15.92 0.72
C ASP A 291 -10.87 -17.31 0.14
N ASP A 292 -11.65 -18.11 0.85
CA ASP A 292 -11.97 -19.49 0.47
C ASP A 292 -12.80 -19.57 -0.82
N LEU A 293 -13.52 -18.51 -1.20
CA LEU A 293 -14.28 -18.48 -2.45
C LEU A 293 -13.36 -18.56 -3.68
N LEU A 294 -12.08 -18.22 -3.53
CA LEU A 294 -11.09 -18.37 -4.60
C LEU A 294 -10.82 -19.84 -4.97
N LYS A 295 -11.30 -20.80 -4.17
CA LYS A 295 -11.28 -22.23 -4.52
C LYS A 295 -12.29 -22.57 -5.63
N ASP A 296 -13.35 -21.78 -5.78
CA ASP A 296 -14.28 -21.91 -6.91
C ASP A 296 -13.64 -21.28 -8.17
N PRO A 297 -13.37 -22.07 -9.22
CA PRO A 297 -12.76 -21.57 -10.45
C PRO A 297 -13.55 -20.44 -11.11
N LEU A 298 -14.89 -20.49 -11.08
CA LEU A 298 -15.74 -19.47 -11.68
C LEU A 298 -15.64 -18.14 -10.92
N TYR A 299 -15.65 -18.20 -9.59
CA TYR A 299 -15.45 -17.01 -8.75
C TYR A 299 -14.05 -16.42 -8.93
N ALA A 300 -13.00 -17.25 -8.90
CA ALA A 300 -11.62 -16.83 -9.10
C ALA A 300 -11.46 -16.14 -10.47
N GLN A 301 -12.00 -16.74 -11.51
CA GLN A 301 -11.97 -16.21 -12.87
C GLN A 301 -12.67 -14.86 -12.99
N LYS A 302 -13.90 -14.74 -12.47
CA LYS A 302 -14.66 -13.48 -12.44
C LYS A 302 -13.88 -12.39 -11.69
N LYS A 303 -13.24 -12.73 -10.58
CA LYS A 303 -12.44 -11.81 -9.77
C LYS A 303 -11.17 -11.35 -10.47
N LYS A 304 -10.48 -12.25 -11.19
CA LYS A 304 -9.32 -11.92 -12.05
C LYS A 304 -9.70 -10.89 -13.11
N CYS A 305 -10.77 -11.15 -13.87
CA CYS A 305 -11.31 -10.23 -14.87
C CYS A 305 -11.69 -8.87 -14.25
N TYR A 306 -12.33 -8.88 -13.08
CA TYR A 306 -12.69 -7.66 -12.35
C TYR A 306 -11.47 -6.82 -11.94
N HIS A 307 -10.41 -7.47 -11.43
CA HIS A 307 -9.16 -6.81 -11.05
C HIS A 307 -8.45 -6.19 -12.27
N LEU A 308 -8.45 -6.89 -13.40
CA LEU A 308 -7.76 -6.45 -14.61
C LEU A 308 -8.59 -5.54 -15.52
N ARG A 309 -9.89 -5.32 -15.27
CA ARG A 309 -10.75 -4.51 -16.17
C ARG A 309 -10.23 -3.10 -16.46
N ARG A 310 -9.58 -2.46 -15.48
CA ARG A 310 -8.99 -1.12 -15.66
C ARG A 310 -7.77 -1.16 -16.56
N PHE A 311 -6.96 -2.22 -16.43
CA PHE A 311 -5.83 -2.45 -17.31
C PHE A 311 -6.28 -2.77 -18.73
N ARG A 312 -7.29 -3.64 -18.91
CA ARG A 312 -7.93 -3.91 -20.21
C ARG A 312 -8.41 -2.63 -20.90
N LYS A 313 -9.17 -1.78 -20.19
CA LYS A 313 -9.63 -0.48 -20.72
C LYS A 313 -8.47 0.42 -21.15
N TRP A 314 -7.37 0.40 -20.41
CA TRP A 314 -6.18 1.16 -20.77
C TRP A 314 -5.48 0.59 -22.00
N LEU A 315 -5.36 -0.74 -22.12
CA LEU A 315 -4.81 -1.39 -23.31
C LEU A 315 -5.63 -1.07 -24.56
N LEU A 316 -6.97 -1.15 -24.50
CA LEU A 316 -7.85 -0.82 -25.62
C LEU A 316 -7.59 0.58 -26.18
N LYS A 317 -7.30 1.53 -25.29
CA LYS A 317 -7.06 2.93 -25.66
C LYS A 317 -5.66 3.16 -26.22
N ASN A 318 -4.63 2.49 -25.69
CA ASN A 318 -3.23 2.86 -25.95
C ASN A 318 -2.49 1.84 -26.82
N TYR A 319 -2.83 0.56 -26.73
CA TYR A 319 -2.17 -0.56 -27.41
C TYR A 319 -3.19 -1.63 -27.82
N PRO A 320 -4.12 -1.32 -28.75
CA PRO A 320 -5.24 -2.20 -29.09
C PRO A 320 -4.79 -3.57 -29.63
N HIS A 321 -3.63 -3.65 -30.26
CA HIS A 321 -3.06 -4.92 -30.76
C HIS A 321 -2.64 -5.90 -29.64
N LEU A 322 -2.51 -5.46 -28.39
CA LEU A 322 -2.25 -6.34 -27.24
C LEU A 322 -3.53 -6.96 -26.65
N ILE A 323 -4.71 -6.50 -27.08
CA ILE A 323 -5.98 -6.90 -26.45
C ILE A 323 -6.33 -8.34 -26.71
N GLU A 324 -6.11 -8.84 -27.92
CA GLU A 324 -6.41 -10.24 -28.24
C GLU A 324 -5.60 -11.19 -27.33
N HIS A 325 -4.30 -10.91 -27.17
CA HIS A 325 -3.42 -11.66 -26.27
C HIS A 325 -3.90 -11.55 -24.82
N PHE A 326 -4.20 -10.33 -24.36
CA PHE A 326 -4.68 -10.09 -23.00
C PHE A 326 -6.00 -10.83 -22.70
N ASP A 327 -6.96 -10.82 -23.62
CA ASP A 327 -8.27 -11.45 -23.43
C ASP A 327 -8.15 -12.98 -23.39
N ARG A 328 -7.27 -13.55 -24.23
CA ARG A 328 -6.93 -14.98 -24.20
C ARG A 328 -6.32 -15.39 -22.85
N GLU A 329 -5.33 -14.65 -22.37
CA GLU A 329 -4.68 -14.86 -21.08
C GLU A 329 -5.60 -14.65 -19.87
N CYS A 330 -6.59 -13.75 -20.01
CA CYS A 330 -7.60 -13.60 -18.98
C CYS A 330 -8.54 -14.80 -18.93
N GLN A 331 -8.83 -15.46 -20.04
CA GLN A 331 -9.77 -16.58 -20.12
C GLN A 331 -9.16 -17.94 -19.74
N ALA A 332 -7.87 -18.12 -19.95
CA ALA A 332 -7.09 -19.26 -19.44
C ALA A 332 -6.95 -19.21 -17.92
#